data_AF-A0A7X8VGL3-F1
#
_entry.id   AF-A0A7X8VGL3-F1
#
_cell.length_a   1.000
_cell.length_b   1.000
_cell.length_c   1.000
_cell.angle_alpha   90.00
_cell.angle_beta   90.00
_cell.angle_gamma   90.00
#
_symmetry.space_group_name_H-M   'P 1'
#
loop_
_entity.id
_entity.type
_entity.pdbx_description
1 polymer ?
#
loop_
_entity_poly.entity_id
_entity_poly.type
_entity_poly.pdbx_seq_one_letter_code
_entity_poly.pdbx_strand_id
1 'polypeptide(L)'
;LKDYTEEQIAEILVQRQKVKYQEAVSACALFGIKDVRFLDYDDEILTVNPEMISKLAKVIREVKPDLVITHWPYQFDTFSNHHAVTGQLTLSAITAAGGVDFKDPEGGAWRVAQVAYMLCPSDTTAVCMSNVGKTAYISYYVDVTDVVDKKVRALNMIKSQKHDIKGLSHKTTETWSGHYGGRVRLPYAEGFAIEYPEIGRTIPVSEHRRWIARSDEREQLERAAGLQGISVVLE
;
A
#
# COMPACT_ATOMS: atom_id res chain seq x y z
N LEU A 1 15.40 14.99 -28.26
CA LEU A 1 15.75 14.27 -27.01
C LEU A 1 17.24 14.50 -26.79
N LYS A 2 17.71 14.76 -25.57
CA LYS A 2 19.16 14.93 -25.37
C LYS A 2 19.83 13.58 -25.68
N ASP A 3 20.82 13.60 -26.57
CA ASP A 3 21.63 12.42 -26.90
C ASP A 3 22.59 12.16 -25.74
N TYR A 4 22.10 11.44 -24.72
CA TYR A 4 22.96 10.92 -23.66
C TYR A 4 23.72 9.70 -24.19
N THR A 5 24.99 9.60 -23.85
CA THR A 5 25.77 8.37 -24.03
C THR A 5 25.28 7.27 -23.09
N GLU A 6 25.54 6.00 -23.41
CA GLU A 6 25.16 4.86 -22.55
C GLU A 6 25.72 4.99 -21.13
N GLU A 7 26.96 5.47 -21.00
CA GLU A 7 27.63 5.73 -19.72
C GLU A 7 26.90 6.81 -18.91
N GLN A 8 26.49 7.91 -19.54
CA GLN A 8 25.71 8.96 -18.89
C GLN A 8 24.32 8.46 -18.46
N ILE A 9 23.69 7.60 -19.26
CA ILE A 9 22.40 7.00 -18.89
C ILE A 9 22.58 6.11 -17.65
N ALA A 10 23.62 5.27 -17.63
CA ALA A 10 23.92 4.41 -16.48
C ALA A 10 24.17 5.23 -15.19
N GLU A 11 24.96 6.29 -15.27
CA GLU A 11 25.20 7.19 -14.13
C GLU A 11 23.91 7.85 -13.64
N ILE A 12 23.07 8.35 -14.56
CA ILE A 12 21.78 8.95 -14.22
C ILE A 12 20.86 7.94 -13.53
N LEU A 13 20.82 6.69 -14.00
CA LEU A 13 20.00 5.63 -13.40
C LEU A 13 20.46 5.31 -11.97
N VAL A 14 21.77 5.16 -11.75
CA VAL A 14 22.33 4.91 -10.41
C VAL A 14 22.02 6.06 -9.44
N GLN A 15 22.19 7.31 -9.89
CA GLN A 15 21.88 8.46 -9.03
C GLN A 15 20.39 8.55 -8.71
N ARG A 16 19.51 8.32 -9.70
CA ARG A 16 18.05 8.30 -9.49
C ARG A 16 17.64 7.21 -8.51
N GLN A 17 18.20 6.01 -8.64
CA GLN A 17 17.94 4.89 -7.74
C GLN A 17 18.33 5.25 -6.30
N LYS A 18 19.54 5.81 -6.10
CA LYS A 18 20.01 6.22 -4.78
C LYS A 18 19.09 7.25 -4.12
N VAL A 19 18.64 8.26 -4.86
CA VAL A 19 17.69 9.27 -4.37
C VAL A 19 16.35 8.62 -4.00
N LYS A 20 15.76 7.81 -4.89
CA LYS A 20 14.51 7.09 -4.62
C LYS A 20 14.60 6.23 -3.36
N TYR A 21 15.74 5.55 -3.14
CA TYR A 21 15.94 4.68 -1.98
C TYR A 21 16.04 5.48 -0.69
N GLN A 22 16.77 6.60 -0.71
CA GLN A 22 16.87 7.48 0.44
C GLN A 22 15.51 8.10 0.80
N GLU A 23 14.73 8.55 -0.19
CA GLU A 23 13.38 9.07 0.02
C GLU A 23 12.46 8.01 0.65
N ALA A 24 12.45 6.79 0.10
CA ALA A 24 11.64 5.69 0.62
C ALA A 24 12.06 5.30 2.06
N VAL A 25 13.35 5.13 2.33
CA VAL A 25 13.86 4.81 3.68
C VAL A 25 13.51 5.91 4.67
N SER A 26 13.64 7.17 4.28
CA SER A 26 13.35 8.30 5.16
C SER A 26 11.85 8.44 5.46
N ALA A 27 10.99 8.20 4.46
CA ALA A 27 9.55 8.14 4.66
C ALA A 27 9.15 6.96 5.56
N CYS A 28 9.70 5.76 5.35
CA CYS A 28 9.51 4.60 6.20
C CYS A 28 9.93 4.86 7.66
N ALA A 29 11.03 5.58 7.88
CA ALA A 29 11.53 5.91 9.22
C ALA A 29 10.54 6.77 10.03
N LEU A 30 9.71 7.62 9.40
CA LEU A 30 8.64 8.37 10.10
C LEU A 30 7.59 7.45 10.76
N PHE A 31 7.42 6.25 10.21
CA PHE A 31 6.52 5.22 10.74
C PHE A 31 7.25 4.22 11.65
N GLY A 32 8.54 4.42 11.91
CA GLY A 32 9.36 3.51 12.72
C GLY A 32 9.80 2.24 11.99
N ILE A 33 9.63 2.16 10.67
CA ILE A 33 10.05 1.03 9.84
C ILE A 33 11.57 1.09 9.66
N LYS A 34 12.27 0.00 10.02
CA LYS A 34 13.75 -0.09 9.99
C LYS A 34 14.28 -1.11 8.98
N ASP A 35 13.51 -2.14 8.66
CA ASP A 35 13.86 -3.12 7.63
C ASP A 35 13.16 -2.72 6.33
N VAL A 36 13.93 -2.11 5.42
CA VAL A 36 13.49 -1.72 4.09
C VAL A 36 14.37 -2.45 3.09
N ARG A 37 13.76 -3.26 2.22
CA ARG A 37 14.46 -4.09 1.24
C ARG A 37 14.04 -3.70 -0.16
N PHE A 38 15.02 -3.53 -1.03
CA PHE A 38 14.81 -3.26 -2.44
C PHE A 38 15.10 -4.53 -3.24
N LEU A 39 14.19 -4.93 -4.12
CA LEU A 39 14.36 -6.12 -4.96
C LEU A 39 15.05 -5.82 -6.29
N ASP A 40 15.27 -4.53 -6.61
CA ASP A 40 16.03 -4.04 -7.76
C ASP A 40 15.52 -4.54 -9.12
N TYR A 41 14.20 -4.60 -9.31
CA TYR A 41 13.61 -4.89 -10.62
C TYR A 41 13.39 -3.62 -11.44
N ASP A 42 13.58 -3.74 -12.75
CA ASP A 42 13.37 -2.67 -13.72
C ASP A 42 11.90 -2.20 -13.71
N ASP A 43 11.69 -0.88 -13.77
CA ASP A 43 10.38 -0.24 -13.81
C ASP A 43 9.92 0.10 -15.24
N GLU A 44 10.67 -0.25 -16.29
CA GLU A 44 10.26 0.00 -17.68
C GLU A 44 9.11 -0.92 -18.14
N ILE A 45 9.26 -2.24 -17.95
CA ILE A 45 8.23 -3.25 -18.28
C ILE A 45 8.21 -4.31 -17.17
N LEU A 46 7.37 -4.09 -16.16
CA LEU A 46 7.25 -5.02 -15.04
C LEU A 46 6.19 -6.09 -15.31
N THR A 47 6.60 -7.36 -15.37
CA THR A 47 5.70 -8.52 -15.47
C THR A 47 6.12 -9.62 -14.52
N VAL A 48 5.16 -10.34 -13.94
CA VAL A 48 5.45 -11.44 -13.01
C VAL A 48 6.23 -12.54 -13.72
N ASN A 49 7.36 -12.94 -13.15
CA ASN A 49 8.16 -14.05 -13.66
C ASN A 49 8.68 -14.96 -12.52
N PRO A 50 9.17 -16.18 -12.84
CA PRO A 50 9.62 -17.14 -11.82
C PRO A 50 10.78 -16.65 -10.93
N GLU A 51 11.68 -15.83 -11.45
CA GLU A 51 12.80 -15.28 -10.67
C GLU A 51 12.27 -14.33 -9.58
N MET A 52 11.37 -13.41 -9.95
CA MET A 52 10.71 -12.51 -9.02
C MET A 52 9.96 -13.25 -7.93
N ILE A 53 9.19 -14.27 -8.32
CA ILE A 53 8.43 -15.11 -7.39
C ILE A 53 9.38 -15.77 -6.39
N SER A 54 10.47 -16.37 -6.89
CA SER A 54 11.46 -17.06 -6.05
C SER A 54 12.15 -16.10 -5.06
N LYS A 55 12.56 -14.92 -5.53
CA LYS A 55 13.24 -13.92 -4.69
C LYS A 55 12.31 -13.40 -3.59
N LEU A 56 11.05 -13.07 -3.92
CA LEU A 56 10.09 -12.62 -2.92
C LEU A 56 9.68 -13.75 -1.96
N ALA A 57 9.54 -14.99 -2.45
CA ALA A 57 9.27 -16.15 -1.60
C ALA A 57 10.38 -16.39 -0.58
N LYS A 58 11.65 -16.20 -0.99
CA LYS A 58 12.79 -16.22 -0.06
C LYS A 58 12.66 -15.17 1.03
N VAL A 59 12.32 -13.92 0.68
CA VAL A 59 12.09 -12.85 1.68
C VAL A 59 10.96 -13.23 2.65
N ILE A 60 9.87 -13.83 2.17
CA ILE A 60 8.77 -14.30 3.04
C ILE A 60 9.28 -15.38 4.02
N ARG A 61 10.12 -16.33 3.58
CA ARG A 61 10.69 -17.36 4.46
C ARG A 61 11.72 -16.83 5.46
N GLU A 62 12.44 -15.77 5.09
CA GLU A 62 13.37 -15.08 5.99
C GLU A 62 12.63 -14.28 7.07
N VAL A 63 11.63 -13.49 6.66
CA VAL A 63 10.87 -12.59 7.57
C VAL A 63 9.85 -13.36 8.39
N LYS A 64 9.28 -14.44 7.85
CA LYS A 64 8.21 -15.24 8.45
C LYS A 64 7.02 -14.40 8.93
N PRO A 65 6.39 -13.61 8.05
CA PRO A 65 5.30 -12.71 8.45
C PRO A 65 3.99 -13.46 8.69
N ASP A 66 3.25 -13.05 9.71
CA ASP A 66 1.86 -13.48 9.92
C ASP A 66 0.90 -12.79 8.95
N LEU A 67 1.14 -11.51 8.64
CA LEU A 67 0.33 -10.67 7.76
C LEU A 67 1.19 -10.11 6.62
N VAL A 68 0.69 -10.20 5.40
CA VAL A 68 1.24 -9.49 4.25
C VAL A 68 0.24 -8.42 3.77
N ILE A 69 0.72 -7.18 3.63
CA ILE A 69 -0.04 -6.08 3.03
C ILE A 69 0.49 -5.83 1.62
N THR A 70 -0.38 -5.82 0.61
CA THR A 70 0.02 -5.62 -0.80
C THR A 70 -1.04 -4.87 -1.61
N HIS A 71 -0.78 -4.62 -2.89
CA HIS A 71 -1.70 -3.96 -3.81
C HIS A 71 -2.82 -4.89 -4.30
N TRP A 72 -3.96 -4.31 -4.69
CA TRP A 72 -5.03 -5.05 -5.36
C TRP A 72 -4.56 -5.62 -6.72
N PRO A 73 -4.63 -6.94 -6.96
CA PRO A 73 -4.03 -7.58 -8.13
C PRO A 73 -4.73 -7.28 -9.47
N TYR A 74 -5.87 -6.57 -9.44
CA TYR A 74 -6.65 -6.21 -10.63
C TYR A 74 -6.86 -4.68 -10.77
N GLN A 75 -5.94 -3.89 -10.22
CA GLN A 75 -5.98 -2.44 -10.33
C GLN A 75 -5.88 -1.95 -11.80
N PHE A 76 -6.73 -0.98 -12.17
CA PHE A 76 -6.84 -0.40 -13.53
C PHE A 76 -6.91 -1.47 -14.64
N ASP A 77 -6.25 -1.24 -15.77
CA ASP A 77 -6.21 -2.16 -16.90
C ASP A 77 -5.44 -3.45 -16.61
N THR A 78 -4.86 -3.63 -15.41
CA THR A 78 -4.15 -4.83 -14.92
C THR A 78 -2.88 -5.17 -15.71
N PHE A 79 -2.85 -4.96 -17.02
CA PHE A 79 -1.76 -5.30 -17.92
C PHE A 79 -0.58 -4.35 -17.71
N SER A 80 0.53 -4.86 -17.17
CA SER A 80 1.75 -4.10 -16.89
C SER A 80 1.57 -2.91 -15.94
N ASN A 81 0.42 -2.81 -15.25
CA ASN A 81 0.25 -1.85 -14.18
C ASN A 81 1.08 -2.29 -12.96
N HIS A 82 2.05 -1.50 -12.53
CA HIS A 82 3.01 -1.91 -11.50
C HIS A 82 2.35 -2.28 -10.17
N HIS A 83 1.24 -1.63 -9.81
CA HIS A 83 0.53 -1.96 -8.58
C HIS A 83 -0.15 -3.33 -8.71
N ALA A 84 -0.89 -3.57 -9.79
CA ALA A 84 -1.52 -4.86 -10.06
C ALA A 84 -0.49 -6.00 -10.11
N VAL A 85 0.63 -5.77 -10.81
CA VAL A 85 1.74 -6.73 -10.93
C VAL A 85 2.37 -7.01 -9.58
N THR A 86 2.54 -6.01 -8.71
CA THR A 86 3.04 -6.20 -7.34
C THR A 86 2.10 -7.08 -6.51
N GLY A 87 0.78 -6.87 -6.61
CA GLY A 87 -0.23 -7.72 -5.98
C GLY A 87 -0.14 -9.18 -6.46
N GLN A 88 -0.11 -9.39 -7.78
CA GLN A 88 0.00 -10.71 -8.40
C GLN A 88 1.30 -11.44 -8.03
N LEU A 89 2.42 -10.72 -8.03
CA LEU A 89 3.72 -11.23 -7.62
C LEU A 89 3.68 -11.68 -6.16
N THR A 90 3.10 -10.86 -5.28
CA THR A 90 3.00 -11.16 -3.85
C THR A 90 2.21 -12.45 -3.61
N LEU A 91 1.04 -12.61 -4.25
CA LEU A 91 0.22 -13.82 -4.11
C LEU A 91 0.92 -15.08 -4.63
N SER A 92 1.62 -14.95 -5.76
CA SER A 92 2.42 -16.05 -6.32
C SER A 92 3.58 -16.42 -5.39
N ALA A 93 4.24 -15.43 -4.79
CA ALA A 93 5.35 -15.63 -3.85
C ALA A 93 4.88 -16.24 -2.53
N ILE A 94 3.72 -15.87 -2.00
CA ILE A 94 3.12 -16.50 -0.81
C ILE A 94 2.89 -17.99 -1.06
N THR A 95 2.32 -18.32 -2.23
CA THR A 95 2.11 -19.72 -2.64
C THR A 95 3.42 -20.49 -2.70
N ALA A 96 4.46 -19.90 -3.33
CA ALA A 96 5.78 -20.51 -3.42
C ALA A 96 6.47 -20.64 -2.05
N ALA A 97 6.35 -19.65 -1.17
CA ALA A 97 6.95 -19.65 0.17
C ALA A 97 6.39 -20.77 1.06
N GLY A 98 5.11 -21.11 0.91
CA GLY A 98 4.45 -22.20 1.63
C GLY A 98 4.81 -23.61 1.14
N GLY A 99 5.47 -23.72 -0.02
CA GLY A 99 5.99 -24.97 -0.57
C GLY A 99 7.42 -25.28 -0.11
N VAL A 100 7.87 -26.51 -0.38
CA VAL A 100 9.26 -26.92 -0.17
C VAL A 100 10.12 -26.37 -1.31
N ASP A 101 11.22 -25.71 -0.96
CA ASP A 101 12.24 -25.27 -1.92
C ASP A 101 13.44 -26.20 -1.88
N PHE A 102 13.63 -26.99 -2.93
CA PHE A 102 14.77 -27.90 -3.04
C PHE A 102 16.10 -27.18 -3.27
N LYS A 103 16.09 -25.89 -3.64
CA LYS A 103 17.30 -25.07 -3.81
C LYS A 103 17.71 -24.37 -2.52
N ASP A 104 16.81 -24.26 -1.56
CA ASP A 104 17.05 -23.71 -0.21
C ASP A 104 16.29 -24.54 0.84
N PRO A 105 16.73 -25.80 1.07
CA PRO A 105 16.05 -26.69 1.99
C PRO A 105 16.11 -26.23 3.46
N GLU A 106 17.10 -25.38 3.82
CA GLU A 106 17.27 -24.86 5.17
C GLU A 106 16.37 -23.65 5.46
N GLY A 107 15.99 -22.86 4.45
CA GLY A 107 15.07 -21.72 4.59
C GLY A 107 13.68 -22.10 5.12
N GLY A 108 13.27 -23.35 4.87
CA GLY A 108 12.00 -23.92 5.34
C GLY A 108 10.76 -23.30 4.70
N ALA A 109 9.64 -24.04 4.70
CA ALA A 109 8.36 -23.49 4.22
C ALA A 109 7.78 -22.50 5.25
N TRP A 110 7.20 -21.40 4.78
CA TRP A 110 6.44 -20.46 5.61
C TRP A 110 5.06 -20.19 5.03
N ARG A 111 4.02 -20.33 5.86
CA ARG A 111 2.63 -20.06 5.49
C ARG A 111 2.19 -18.77 6.14
N VAL A 112 1.93 -17.76 5.32
CA VAL A 112 1.35 -16.49 5.76
C VAL A 112 -0.06 -16.73 6.26
N ALA A 113 -0.42 -16.17 7.42
CA ALA A 113 -1.71 -16.39 8.05
C ALA A 113 -2.83 -15.56 7.40
N GLN A 114 -2.53 -14.33 6.97
CA GLN A 114 -3.50 -13.42 6.37
C GLN A 114 -2.88 -12.51 5.31
N VAL A 115 -3.68 -12.12 4.32
CA VAL A 115 -3.32 -11.11 3.31
C VAL A 115 -4.33 -9.97 3.37
N ALA A 116 -3.83 -8.74 3.38
CA ALA A 116 -4.65 -7.54 3.28
C ALA A 116 -4.23 -6.71 2.07
N TYR A 117 -5.17 -6.35 1.22
CA TYR A 117 -4.92 -5.43 0.12
C TYR A 117 -5.11 -4.00 0.61
N MET A 118 -4.08 -3.18 0.56
CA MET A 118 -4.24 -1.73 0.73
C MET A 118 -4.93 -1.18 -0.50
N LEU A 119 -6.04 -0.47 -0.30
CA LEU A 119 -6.86 0.04 -1.39
C LEU A 119 -6.69 1.55 -1.52
N CYS A 120 -6.65 2.02 -2.75
CA CYS A 120 -6.81 3.42 -3.11
C CYS A 120 -8.17 3.63 -3.79
N PRO A 121 -8.69 4.87 -3.86
CA PRO A 121 -10.05 5.11 -4.37
C PRO A 121 -10.35 4.49 -5.73
N SER A 122 -9.36 4.42 -6.63
CA SER A 122 -9.48 3.78 -7.95
C SER A 122 -9.62 2.26 -7.91
N ASP A 123 -9.21 1.58 -6.83
CA ASP A 123 -9.39 0.13 -6.70
C ASP A 123 -10.85 -0.20 -6.40
N THR A 124 -11.57 0.73 -5.79
CA THR A 124 -12.99 0.57 -5.40
C THR A 124 -13.97 1.14 -6.42
N THR A 125 -13.48 1.60 -7.57
CA THR A 125 -14.29 2.25 -8.61
C THR A 125 -13.83 1.79 -9.99
N ALA A 126 -14.78 1.40 -10.84
CA ALA A 126 -14.45 1.10 -12.23
C ALA A 126 -14.15 2.43 -12.96
N VAL A 127 -12.98 2.50 -13.58
CA VAL A 127 -12.46 3.72 -14.25
C VAL A 127 -12.08 3.45 -15.71
N CYS A 128 -12.07 2.19 -16.14
CA CYS A 128 -11.88 1.79 -17.53
C CYS A 128 -12.66 0.49 -17.81
N MET A 129 -12.91 0.18 -19.08
CA MET A 129 -13.71 -1.01 -19.42
C MET A 129 -13.04 -2.32 -18.96
N SER A 130 -11.71 -2.39 -18.99
CA SER A 130 -10.93 -3.56 -18.62
C SER A 130 -10.95 -3.88 -17.11
N ASN A 131 -11.39 -2.92 -16.27
CA ASN A 131 -11.48 -3.08 -14.82
C ASN A 131 -12.91 -3.22 -14.28
N VAL A 132 -13.93 -3.17 -15.15
CA VAL A 132 -15.31 -3.47 -14.77
C VAL A 132 -15.42 -4.89 -14.22
N GLY A 133 -16.10 -5.05 -13.09
CA GLY A 133 -16.27 -6.33 -12.41
C GLY A 133 -15.03 -6.83 -11.66
N LYS A 134 -13.94 -6.04 -11.63
CA LYS A 134 -12.69 -6.39 -10.93
C LYS A 134 -12.32 -5.42 -9.81
N THR A 135 -13.23 -4.51 -9.44
CA THR A 135 -12.99 -3.56 -8.35
C THR A 135 -13.01 -4.27 -7.01
N ALA A 136 -12.14 -3.84 -6.11
CA ALA A 136 -12.10 -4.32 -4.74
C ALA A 136 -13.28 -3.82 -3.91
N TYR A 137 -13.65 -4.61 -2.90
CA TYR A 137 -14.57 -4.21 -1.83
C TYR A 137 -13.77 -4.02 -0.54
N ILE A 138 -13.88 -2.84 0.09
CA ILE A 138 -13.25 -2.59 1.39
C ILE A 138 -14.00 -3.37 2.46
N SER A 139 -13.40 -4.44 2.97
CA SER A 139 -13.93 -5.25 4.06
C SER A 139 -13.45 -4.78 5.43
N TYR A 140 -12.42 -3.94 5.50
CA TYR A 140 -11.89 -3.40 6.75
C TYR A 140 -11.40 -1.96 6.61
N TYR A 141 -11.72 -1.09 7.57
CA TYR A 141 -11.21 0.27 7.64
C TYR A 141 -10.36 0.45 8.89
N VAL A 142 -9.23 1.13 8.74
CA VAL A 142 -8.36 1.56 9.85
C VAL A 142 -8.55 3.05 10.05
N ASP A 143 -8.91 3.47 11.26
CA ASP A 143 -8.91 4.89 11.65
C ASP A 143 -7.47 5.38 11.73
N VAL A 144 -7.11 6.35 10.89
CA VAL A 144 -5.77 6.94 10.84
C VAL A 144 -5.79 8.41 11.24
N THR A 145 -6.89 8.89 11.84
CA THR A 145 -7.10 10.30 12.16
C THR A 145 -5.96 10.87 13.01
N ASP A 146 -5.52 10.13 14.03
CA ASP A 146 -4.49 10.60 14.97
C ASP A 146 -3.06 10.57 14.41
N VAL A 147 -2.86 9.96 13.23
CA VAL A 147 -1.54 9.79 12.60
C VAL A 147 -1.49 10.28 11.15
N VAL A 148 -2.55 10.98 10.70
CA VAL A 148 -2.65 11.47 9.33
C VAL A 148 -1.56 12.50 8.99
N ASP A 149 -1.03 13.19 10.01
CA ASP A 149 0.09 14.12 9.85
C ASP A 149 1.34 13.43 9.31
N LYS A 150 1.63 12.22 9.82
CA LYS A 150 2.76 11.41 9.35
C LYS A 150 2.60 11.02 7.88
N LYS A 151 1.36 10.74 7.44
CA LYS A 151 1.07 10.45 6.03
C LYS A 151 1.35 11.66 5.13
N VAL A 152 0.86 12.85 5.51
CA VAL A 152 1.11 14.08 4.74
C VAL A 152 2.61 14.36 4.66
N ARG A 153 3.34 14.23 5.77
CA ARG A 153 4.81 14.42 5.82
C ARG A 153 5.55 13.38 4.98
N ALA A 154 5.19 12.11 5.09
CA ALA A 154 5.83 11.02 4.34
C ALA A 154 5.64 11.18 2.83
N LEU A 155 4.43 11.55 2.37
CA LEU A 155 4.19 11.86 0.97
C LEU A 155 5.09 13.02 0.51
N ASN A 156 5.20 14.08 1.29
CA ASN A 156 6.01 15.25 0.96
C ASN A 156 7.52 14.95 0.83
N MET A 157 7.99 13.82 1.37
CA MET A 157 9.40 13.41 1.25
C MET A 157 9.73 12.77 -0.10
N ILE A 158 8.73 12.32 -0.88
CA ILE A 158 8.95 11.62 -2.16
C ILE A 158 9.08 12.64 -3.31
N LYS A 159 10.14 13.44 -3.27
CA LYS A 159 10.41 14.56 -4.19
C LYS A 159 10.70 14.08 -5.60
N SER A 160 11.37 12.95 -5.76
CA SER A 160 11.64 12.35 -7.08
C SER A 160 10.37 12.03 -7.87
N GLN A 161 9.24 11.81 -7.16
CA GLN A 161 7.91 11.62 -7.73
C GLN A 161 7.04 12.89 -7.67
N LYS A 162 7.63 14.05 -7.37
CA LYS A 162 7.00 15.38 -7.33
C LYS A 162 5.90 15.54 -6.27
N HIS A 163 5.89 14.72 -5.22
CA HIS A 163 4.88 14.81 -4.15
C HIS A 163 5.03 16.04 -3.25
N ASP A 164 6.16 16.75 -3.37
CA ASP A 164 6.48 18.00 -2.69
C ASP A 164 5.90 19.25 -3.39
N ILE A 165 5.23 19.09 -4.54
CA ILE A 165 4.45 20.18 -5.14
C ILE A 165 3.47 20.70 -4.10
N LYS A 166 3.49 22.02 -3.88
CA LYS A 166 2.70 22.69 -2.84
C LYS A 166 1.24 22.25 -2.87
N GLY A 167 0.80 21.66 -1.76
CA GLY A 167 -0.58 21.20 -1.55
C GLY A 167 -0.90 19.82 -2.12
N LEU A 168 -0.02 19.18 -2.89
CA LEU A 168 -0.27 17.86 -3.47
C LEU A 168 -0.36 16.78 -2.38
N SER A 169 0.55 16.78 -1.40
CA SER A 169 0.52 15.81 -0.29
C SER A 169 -0.75 15.93 0.56
N HIS A 170 -1.20 17.16 0.86
CA HIS A 170 -2.49 17.39 1.50
C HIS A 170 -3.64 16.89 0.62
N LYS A 171 -3.68 17.30 -0.65
CA LYS A 171 -4.76 16.94 -1.57
C LYS A 171 -4.88 15.44 -1.75
N THR A 172 -3.77 14.72 -1.93
CA THR A 172 -3.72 13.27 -2.04
C THR A 172 -4.22 12.60 -0.76
N THR A 173 -3.83 13.12 0.41
CA THR A 173 -4.31 12.60 1.70
C THR A 173 -5.82 12.76 1.85
N GLU A 174 -6.37 13.93 1.49
CA GLU A 174 -7.81 14.19 1.51
C GLU A 174 -8.58 13.32 0.52
N THR A 175 -8.10 13.18 -0.72
CA THR A 175 -8.79 12.40 -1.74
C THR A 175 -8.72 10.89 -1.50
N TRP A 176 -7.77 10.43 -0.68
CA TRP A 176 -7.63 9.01 -0.32
C TRP A 176 -8.20 8.73 1.07
N SER A 177 -7.53 9.21 2.10
CA SER A 177 -7.90 8.92 3.49
C SER A 177 -9.14 9.68 3.94
N GLY A 178 -9.31 10.93 3.48
CA GLY A 178 -10.54 11.70 3.74
C GLY A 178 -11.76 11.07 3.06
N HIS A 179 -11.62 10.65 1.79
CA HIS A 179 -12.67 9.94 1.05
C HIS A 179 -13.15 8.68 1.78
N TYR A 180 -12.22 7.86 2.29
CA TYR A 180 -12.58 6.67 3.06
C TYR A 180 -13.09 7.00 4.46
N GLY A 181 -12.51 7.98 5.14
CA GLY A 181 -13.01 8.45 6.43
C GLY A 181 -14.48 8.86 6.36
N GLY A 182 -14.83 9.66 5.35
CA GLY A 182 -16.20 10.11 5.12
C GLY A 182 -17.21 8.97 4.97
N ARG A 183 -16.80 7.83 4.36
CA ARG A 183 -17.66 6.64 4.22
C ARG A 183 -18.00 5.97 5.55
N VAL A 184 -17.15 6.15 6.56
CA VAL A 184 -17.29 5.48 7.86
C VAL A 184 -17.42 6.46 9.02
N ARG A 185 -17.77 7.73 8.80
CA ARG A 185 -17.92 8.74 9.87
C ARG A 185 -16.64 8.97 10.69
N LEU A 186 -15.51 9.04 9.99
CA LEU A 186 -14.21 9.44 10.54
C LEU A 186 -13.64 10.59 9.70
N PRO A 187 -12.77 11.46 10.26
CA PRO A 187 -11.99 12.39 9.45
C PRO A 187 -11.14 11.68 8.41
N TYR A 188 -10.39 10.66 8.83
CA TYR A 188 -9.46 9.94 7.97
C TYR A 188 -9.49 8.44 8.25
N ALA A 189 -9.58 7.63 7.19
CA ALA A 189 -9.45 6.19 7.29
C ALA A 189 -8.63 5.62 6.13
N GLU A 190 -8.01 4.46 6.32
CA GLU A 190 -7.45 3.65 5.24
C GLU A 190 -8.30 2.39 5.04
N GLY A 191 -8.57 2.07 3.78
CA GLY A 191 -9.41 0.93 3.39
C GLY A 191 -8.57 -0.27 2.99
N PHE A 192 -8.96 -1.44 3.49
CA PHE A 192 -8.36 -2.73 3.18
C PHE A 192 -9.40 -3.74 2.72
N ALA A 193 -9.01 -4.61 1.79
CA ALA A 193 -9.71 -5.86 1.53
C ALA A 193 -8.92 -7.00 2.15
N ILE A 194 -9.53 -7.72 3.09
CA ILE A 194 -8.96 -8.92 3.70
C ILE A 194 -9.24 -10.12 2.78
N GLU A 195 -8.20 -10.89 2.47
CA GLU A 195 -8.25 -12.04 1.54
C GLU A 195 -9.04 -13.21 2.12
N TYR A 196 -8.67 -13.66 3.32
CA TYR A 196 -9.30 -14.82 3.95
C TYR A 196 -10.33 -14.40 5.00
N PRO A 197 -11.47 -15.10 5.11
CA PRO A 197 -12.42 -14.89 6.20
C PRO A 197 -11.76 -15.05 7.57
N GLU A 198 -12.12 -14.18 8.52
CA GLU A 198 -11.66 -14.28 9.90
C GLU A 198 -12.33 -15.46 10.63
N ILE A 199 -11.56 -16.11 11.52
CA ILE A 199 -12.00 -17.28 12.28
C ILE A 199 -11.98 -16.96 13.76
N GLY A 200 -13.13 -17.06 14.42
CA GLY A 200 -13.25 -16.77 15.85
C GLY A 200 -14.37 -17.55 16.52
N ARG A 201 -14.41 -17.47 17.86
CA ARG A 201 -15.50 -18.06 18.67
C ARG A 201 -16.80 -17.26 18.59
N THR A 202 -16.70 -15.98 18.20
CA THR A 202 -17.82 -15.03 18.11
C THR A 202 -17.63 -14.14 16.90
N ILE A 203 -18.71 -13.58 16.37
CA ILE A 203 -18.65 -12.55 15.32
C ILE A 203 -18.41 -11.19 16.00
N PRO A 204 -17.28 -10.50 15.76
CA PRO A 204 -16.98 -9.24 16.43
C PRO A 204 -17.80 -8.09 15.85
N VAL A 205 -18.18 -7.15 16.72
CA VAL A 205 -18.65 -5.81 16.34
C VAL A 205 -17.59 -4.83 16.83
N SER A 206 -17.11 -3.93 15.97
CA SER A 206 -16.10 -2.95 16.38
C SER A 206 -16.67 -1.88 17.31
N GLU A 207 -15.82 -1.26 18.12
CA GLU A 207 -16.21 -0.13 18.97
C GLU A 207 -16.79 1.02 18.14
N HIS A 208 -16.18 1.30 16.98
CA HIS A 208 -16.64 2.33 16.06
C HIS A 208 -18.06 2.05 15.54
N ARG A 209 -18.38 0.80 15.20
CA ARG A 209 -19.74 0.41 14.81
C ARG A 209 -20.74 0.55 15.95
N ARG A 210 -20.34 0.21 17.19
CA ARG A 210 -21.18 0.43 18.38
C ARG A 210 -21.42 1.90 18.65
N TRP A 211 -20.42 2.75 18.45
CA TRP A 211 -20.53 4.21 18.59
C TRP A 211 -21.52 4.78 17.56
N ILE A 212 -21.37 4.49 16.26
CA ILE A 212 -22.34 4.92 15.21
C ILE A 212 -23.78 4.52 15.56
N ALA A 213 -23.98 3.31 16.09
CA ALA A 213 -25.31 2.82 16.44
C ALA A 213 -25.95 3.53 17.65
N ARG A 214 -25.16 4.21 18.48
CA ARG A 214 -25.59 4.81 19.75
C ARG A 214 -25.55 6.34 19.76
N SER A 215 -24.74 6.94 18.88
CA SER A 215 -24.55 8.38 18.75
C SER A 215 -25.60 9.01 17.85
N ASP A 216 -25.99 10.25 18.15
CA ASP A 216 -26.84 11.03 17.26
C ASP A 216 -26.09 11.54 16.02
N GLU A 217 -26.85 11.99 15.01
CA GLU A 217 -26.27 12.43 13.74
C GLU A 217 -25.33 13.63 13.89
N ARG A 218 -25.62 14.55 14.81
CA ARG A 218 -24.78 15.74 15.00
C ARG A 218 -23.42 15.35 15.55
N GLU A 219 -23.37 14.48 16.57
CA GLU A 219 -22.12 13.96 17.11
C GLU A 219 -21.29 13.26 16.01
N GLN A 220 -21.96 12.46 15.17
CA GLN A 220 -21.28 11.76 14.08
C GLN A 220 -20.69 12.71 13.03
N LEU A 221 -21.43 13.76 12.66
CA LEU A 221 -21.00 14.75 11.68
C LEU A 221 -19.89 15.65 12.26
N GLU A 222 -19.97 16.03 13.54
CA GLU A 222 -18.93 16.78 14.24
C GLU A 222 -17.62 15.99 14.27
N ARG A 223 -17.67 14.67 14.55
CA ARG A 223 -16.48 13.82 14.49
C ARG A 223 -15.92 13.70 13.07
N ALA A 224 -16.77 13.50 12.06
CA ALA A 224 -16.32 13.31 10.68
C ALA A 224 -15.73 14.57 10.03
N ALA A 225 -16.06 15.76 10.55
CA ALA A 225 -15.62 17.05 10.02
C ALA A 225 -14.18 17.45 10.40
N GLY A 226 -13.41 16.56 11.03
CA GLY A 226 -12.02 16.81 11.39
C GLY A 226 -11.14 17.17 10.19
N LEU A 227 -10.27 18.17 10.37
CA LEU A 227 -9.40 18.76 9.33
C LEU A 227 -7.90 18.60 9.64
N GLN A 228 -7.54 17.57 10.41
CA GLN A 228 -6.18 17.35 10.90
C GLN A 228 -5.16 17.24 9.75
N GLY A 229 -5.50 16.51 8.68
CA GLY A 229 -4.64 16.30 7.51
C GLY A 229 -4.37 17.59 6.73
N ILE A 230 -5.40 18.40 6.46
CA ILE A 230 -5.24 19.68 5.76
C ILE A 230 -4.49 20.74 6.61
N SER A 231 -4.56 20.62 7.95
CA SER A 231 -3.92 21.55 8.89
C SER A 231 -2.43 21.30 9.12
N VAL A 232 -1.85 20.26 8.50
CA VAL A 232 -0.43 19.92 8.66
C VAL A 232 0.45 21.00 8.06
N VAL A 233 1.36 21.55 8.87
CA VAL A 233 2.40 22.47 8.39
C VAL A 233 3.61 21.66 7.91
N LEU A 234 3.95 21.84 6.63
CA LEU A 234 5.14 21.27 5.99
C LEU A 234 6.23 22.33 5.98
N GLU A 235 7.45 21.92 6.37
CA GLU A 235 8.66 22.75 6.32
C GLU A 235 9.30 22.74 4.92
#